data_AF-A0A9Q3PT82-F1
#
_entry.id   AF-A0A9Q3PT82-F1
#
_cell.length_a   1.000
_cell.length_b   1.000
_cell.length_c   1.000
_cell.angle_alpha   90.00
_cell.angle_beta   90.00
_cell.angle_gamma   90.00
#
_symmetry.space_group_name_H-M   'P 1'
#
loop_
_entity.id
_entity.type
_entity.pdbx_description
1 polymer ?
#
loop_
_entity_poly.entity_id
_entity_poly.type
_entity_poly.pdbx_seq_one_letter_code
_entity_poly.pdbx_strand_id
1 'polypeptide(L)'
;MEFIKGIDMIKEDCELPDRLVTARFNTLFTKSAHRWYIKLRQAPGHKSWTWWKTQIINKWENDSWRFRVETAFESAQFNSDKDKALPWFCQQKDRLTALYPDMSDFTIHGKILRQCGGDLEHAFKSRTTEQSSADDIINILEEVTTRTKIGSSRVNLKTRFNKP
;
A
#
# COMPACT_ATOMS: atom_id res chain seq x y z
N MET A 1 6.54 -4.88 8.13
CA MET A 1 7.61 -4.93 9.15
C MET A 1 7.46 -4.03 10.39
N GLU A 2 6.74 -2.89 10.37
CA GLU A 2 6.61 -1.99 11.57
C GLU A 2 6.19 -2.70 12.86
N PHE A 3 5.37 -3.75 12.77
CA PHE A 3 5.02 -4.61 13.91
C PHE A 3 6.22 -5.30 14.57
N ILE A 4 7.14 -5.87 13.76
CA ILE A 4 8.35 -6.51 14.28
C ILE A 4 9.30 -5.47 14.87
N LYS A 5 9.49 -4.33 14.19
CA LYS A 5 10.32 -3.23 14.69
C LYS A 5 9.82 -2.70 16.03
N GLY A 6 8.51 -2.48 16.17
CA GLY A 6 7.91 -2.04 17.44
C GLY A 6 8.12 -3.05 18.58
N ILE A 7 8.08 -4.35 18.28
CA ILE A 7 8.41 -5.38 19.27
C ILE A 7 9.90 -5.38 19.59
N ASP A 8 10.79 -5.25 18.59
CA ASP A 8 12.24 -5.18 18.79
C ASP A 8 12.60 -3.98 19.70
N MET A 9 12.01 -2.80 19.48
CA MET A 9 12.17 -1.62 20.34
C MET A 9 11.74 -1.88 21.77
N ILE A 10 10.51 -2.36 22.00
CA ILE A 10 10.01 -2.64 23.36
C ILE A 10 10.86 -3.72 24.06
N LYS A 11 11.31 -4.72 23.30
CA LYS A 11 12.17 -5.78 23.83
C LYS A 11 13.52 -5.25 24.28
N GLU A 12 14.11 -4.32 23.52
CA GLU A 12 15.35 -3.63 23.85
C GLU A 12 15.18 -2.72 25.07
N ASP A 13 14.20 -1.81 25.03
CA ASP A 13 13.95 -0.82 26.09
C ASP A 13 13.61 -1.45 27.45
N CYS A 14 12.92 -2.60 27.43
CA CYS A 14 12.45 -3.28 28.65
C CYS A 14 13.21 -4.59 28.94
N GLU A 15 14.29 -4.88 28.21
CA GLU A 15 15.11 -6.11 28.34
C GLU A 15 14.27 -7.41 28.36
N LEU A 16 13.21 -7.47 27.57
CA LEU A 16 12.23 -8.55 27.68
C LEU A 16 12.80 -9.88 27.17
N PRO A 17 12.70 -10.99 27.92
CA PRO A 17 13.06 -12.31 27.40
C PRO A 17 12.05 -12.77 26.33
N ASP A 18 12.53 -13.57 25.36
CA ASP A 18 11.75 -14.05 24.21
C ASP A 18 10.42 -14.71 24.61
N ARG A 19 10.41 -15.43 25.72
CA ARG A 19 9.20 -16.09 26.27
C ARG A 19 8.08 -15.09 26.60
N LEU A 20 8.42 -13.89 27.06
CA LEU A 20 7.42 -12.87 27.42
C LEU A 20 6.88 -12.18 26.18
N VAL A 21 7.76 -11.83 25.24
CA VAL A 21 7.36 -11.31 23.92
C VAL A 21 6.37 -12.27 23.24
N THR A 22 6.72 -13.55 23.18
CA THR A 22 5.90 -14.57 22.51
C THR A 22 4.62 -14.93 23.27
N ALA A 23 4.57 -14.75 24.60
CA ALA A 23 3.34 -14.89 25.37
C ALA A 23 2.33 -13.79 25.03
N ARG A 24 2.80 -12.56 24.75
CA ARG A 24 1.96 -11.42 24.37
C ARG A 24 1.34 -11.56 22.99
N PHE A 25 1.83 -12.45 22.12
CA PHE A 25 1.16 -12.72 20.83
C PHE A 25 -0.26 -13.24 20.98
N ASN A 26 -0.57 -13.88 22.11
CA ASN A 26 -1.93 -14.31 22.41
C ASN A 26 -2.92 -13.12 22.48
N THR A 27 -2.43 -11.93 22.89
CA THR A 27 -3.24 -10.71 22.99
C THR A 27 -3.02 -9.76 21.80
N LEU A 28 -1.83 -9.78 21.18
CA LEU A 28 -1.49 -8.90 20.06
C LEU A 28 -2.08 -9.38 18.74
N PHE A 29 -2.09 -10.70 18.49
CA PHE A 29 -2.68 -11.23 17.28
C PHE A 29 -4.19 -11.41 17.42
N THR A 30 -4.91 -11.06 16.37
CA THR A 30 -6.37 -11.21 16.31
C THR A 30 -6.79 -12.09 15.12
N LYS A 31 -7.98 -12.68 15.20
CA LYS A 31 -8.63 -13.43 14.11
C LYS A 31 -7.71 -14.48 13.45
N SER A 32 -7.37 -14.31 12.18
CA SER A 32 -6.56 -15.24 11.40
C SER A 32 -5.11 -15.34 11.88
N ALA A 33 -4.52 -14.23 12.35
CA ALA A 33 -3.18 -14.23 12.90
C ALA A 33 -3.11 -14.98 14.23
N HIS A 34 -4.13 -14.83 15.07
CA HIS A 34 -4.23 -15.56 16.33
C HIS A 34 -4.30 -17.07 16.11
N ARG A 35 -5.18 -17.53 15.21
CA ARG A 35 -5.30 -18.95 14.85
C ARG A 35 -3.99 -19.55 14.33
N TRP A 36 -3.27 -18.80 13.49
CA TRP A 36 -1.95 -19.22 13.01
C TRP A 36 -0.94 -19.36 14.15
N TYR A 37 -0.90 -18.38 15.07
CA TYR A 37 0.01 -18.40 16.21
C TYR A 37 -0.24 -19.59 17.14
N ILE A 38 -1.49 -19.87 17.49
CA ILE A 38 -1.83 -21.01 18.37
C ILE A 38 -1.33 -22.31 17.77
N LYS A 39 -1.59 -22.54 16.46
CA LYS A 39 -1.13 -23.73 15.75
C LYS A 39 0.40 -23.86 15.78
N LEU A 40 1.11 -22.75 15.57
CA LEU A 40 2.57 -22.75 15.48
C LEU A 40 3.24 -22.87 16.86
N ARG A 41 2.62 -22.34 17.91
CA ARG A 41 3.08 -22.43 19.30
C ARG A 41 2.97 -23.85 19.86
N GLN A 42 1.96 -24.61 19.44
CA GLN A 42 1.77 -26.00 19.85
C GLN A 42 2.83 -26.96 19.27
N ALA A 43 3.57 -26.55 18.24
CA ALA A 43 4.64 -27.37 17.69
C ALA A 43 5.79 -27.55 18.72
N PRO A 44 6.38 -28.75 18.81
CA PRO A 44 7.46 -29.03 19.76
C PRO A 44 8.69 -28.14 19.53
N GLY A 45 9.49 -27.95 20.59
CA GLY A 45 10.74 -27.19 20.58
C GLY A 45 10.62 -25.74 21.03
N HIS A 46 11.65 -25.26 21.75
CA HIS A 46 11.78 -23.86 22.15
C HIS A 46 11.96 -22.97 20.92
N LYS A 47 11.21 -21.87 20.87
CA LYS A 47 11.20 -20.94 19.72
C LYS A 47 11.71 -19.59 20.19
N SER A 48 12.90 -19.21 19.74
CA SER A 48 13.46 -17.88 20.00
C SER A 48 12.65 -16.81 19.28
N TRP A 49 12.83 -15.56 19.70
CA TRP A 49 12.21 -14.41 19.05
C TRP A 49 12.66 -14.30 17.59
N THR A 50 13.95 -14.52 17.31
CA THR A 50 14.48 -14.57 15.93
C THR A 50 13.73 -15.57 15.06
N TRP A 51 13.45 -16.78 15.59
CA TRP A 51 12.67 -17.77 14.86
C TRP A 51 11.25 -17.28 14.56
N TRP A 52 10.59 -16.67 15.55
CA TRP A 52 9.25 -16.10 15.36
C TRP A 52 9.24 -14.97 14.33
N LYS A 53 10.26 -14.09 14.31
CA LYS A 53 10.41 -13.07 13.27
C LYS A 53 10.42 -13.70 11.88
N THR A 54 11.24 -14.73 11.67
CA THR A 54 11.29 -15.46 10.39
C THR A 54 9.93 -16.04 10.02
N GLN A 55 9.18 -16.62 10.97
CA GLN A 55 7.86 -17.19 10.68
C GLN A 55 6.82 -16.11 10.35
N ILE A 56 6.86 -14.97 11.04
CA ILE A 56 5.98 -13.83 10.76
C ILE A 56 6.28 -13.29 9.35
N ILE A 57 7.55 -13.08 9.02
CA ILE A 57 7.98 -12.64 7.69
C ILE A 57 7.54 -13.67 6.63
N ASN A 58 7.82 -14.96 6.82
CA ASN A 58 7.41 -15.99 5.85
C ASN A 58 5.88 -16.08 5.69
N LYS A 59 5.12 -15.81 6.75
CA LYS A 59 3.65 -15.92 6.70
C LYS A 59 3.01 -14.71 6.00
N TRP A 60 3.53 -13.51 6.23
CA TRP A 60 2.89 -12.25 5.83
C TRP A 60 3.69 -11.40 4.84
N GLU A 61 4.95 -11.75 4.58
CA GLU A 61 5.86 -11.11 3.64
C GLU A 61 6.55 -12.17 2.75
N ASN A 62 5.87 -13.28 2.40
CA ASN A 62 6.41 -14.21 1.40
C ASN A 62 6.35 -13.61 -0.02
N ASP A 63 7.21 -14.14 -0.91
CA ASP A 63 7.31 -13.72 -2.32
C ASP A 63 5.95 -13.71 -3.03
N SER A 64 5.03 -14.63 -2.69
CA SER A 64 3.69 -14.64 -3.26
C SER A 64 2.83 -13.45 -2.82
N TRP A 65 2.93 -12.99 -1.57
CA TRP A 65 2.29 -11.75 -1.12
C TRP A 65 2.92 -10.55 -1.82
N ARG A 66 4.26 -10.48 -1.85
CA ARG A 66 4.99 -9.39 -2.50
C ARG A 66 4.59 -9.26 -3.97
N PHE A 67 4.64 -10.37 -4.70
CA PHE A 67 4.20 -10.47 -6.08
C PHE A 67 2.74 -10.03 -6.25
N ARG A 68 1.82 -10.49 -5.39
CA ARG A 68 0.41 -10.07 -5.46
C ARG A 68 0.22 -8.57 -5.25
N VAL A 69 0.93 -7.96 -4.31
CA VAL A 69 0.83 -6.51 -4.03
C VAL A 69 1.47 -5.71 -5.16
N GLU A 70 2.60 -6.16 -5.68
CA GLU A 70 3.29 -5.55 -6.82
C GLU A 70 2.42 -5.60 -8.08
N THR A 71 1.90 -6.78 -8.45
CA THR A 71 0.94 -6.92 -9.56
C THR A 71 -0.32 -6.08 -9.36
N ALA A 72 -0.84 -5.99 -8.13
CA ALA A 72 -2.02 -5.16 -7.84
C ALA A 72 -1.73 -3.67 -8.00
N PHE A 73 -0.51 -3.21 -7.68
CA PHE A 73 -0.09 -1.84 -7.92
C PHE A 73 0.13 -1.58 -9.42
N GLU A 74 0.85 -2.46 -10.12
CA GLU A 74 1.17 -2.31 -11.54
C GLU A 74 -0.06 -2.31 -12.45
N SER A 75 -1.10 -3.08 -12.09
CA SER A 75 -2.36 -3.14 -12.83
C SER A 75 -3.38 -2.05 -12.42
N ALA A 76 -3.13 -1.32 -11.34
CA ALA A 76 -4.05 -0.29 -10.85
C ALA A 76 -3.81 1.04 -11.59
N GLN A 77 -4.44 1.17 -12.76
CA GLN A 77 -4.52 2.44 -13.47
C GLN A 77 -5.64 3.31 -12.89
N PHE A 78 -5.40 4.61 -12.72
CA PHE A 78 -6.41 5.54 -12.23
C PHE A 78 -7.45 5.83 -13.32
N ASN A 79 -8.75 5.71 -12.99
CA ASN A 79 -9.84 6.04 -13.89
C ASN A 79 -10.71 7.15 -13.31
N SER A 80 -10.69 8.34 -13.92
CA SER A 80 -11.41 9.51 -13.42
C SER A 80 -12.95 9.37 -13.41
N ASP A 81 -13.51 8.43 -14.18
CA ASP A 81 -14.96 8.18 -14.23
C ASP A 81 -15.42 7.23 -13.12
N LYS A 82 -14.51 6.43 -12.54
CA LYS A 82 -14.83 5.36 -11.59
C LYS A 82 -14.20 5.56 -10.22
N ASP A 83 -12.99 6.09 -10.19
CA ASP A 83 -12.17 6.19 -8.99
C ASP A 83 -12.30 7.58 -8.35
N LYS A 84 -12.23 7.60 -7.02
CA LYS A 84 -12.07 8.83 -6.26
C LYS A 84 -10.60 9.01 -5.92
N ALA A 85 -10.08 10.22 -6.14
CA ALA A 85 -8.68 10.58 -5.98
C ALA A 85 -8.09 10.15 -4.62
N LEU A 86 -8.66 10.65 -3.52
CA LEU A 86 -8.19 10.38 -2.16
C LEU A 86 -8.06 8.87 -1.82
N PRO A 87 -9.15 8.07 -1.86
CA PRO A 87 -9.06 6.66 -1.46
C PRO A 87 -8.18 5.83 -2.41
N TRP A 88 -8.16 6.17 -3.70
CA TRP A 88 -7.29 5.49 -4.65
C TRP A 88 -5.81 5.78 -4.38
N PHE A 89 -5.46 7.06 -4.15
CA PHE A 89 -4.10 7.48 -3.86
C PHE A 89 -3.58 6.86 -2.56
N CYS A 90 -4.36 6.93 -1.47
CA CYS A 90 -4.01 6.31 -0.20
C CYS A 90 -3.76 4.81 -0.35
N GLN A 91 -4.62 4.11 -1.10
CA GLN A 91 -4.43 2.68 -1.37
C GLN A 91 -3.12 2.39 -2.12
N GLN A 92 -2.74 3.21 -3.10
CA GLN A 92 -1.49 3.01 -3.82
C GLN A 92 -0.27 3.35 -2.95
N LYS A 93 -0.35 4.40 -2.13
CA LYS A 93 0.68 4.74 -1.14
C LYS A 93 0.91 3.59 -0.16
N ASP A 94 -0.17 3.03 0.41
CA ASP A 94 -0.08 1.89 1.34
C ASP A 94 0.61 0.68 0.70
N ARG A 95 0.29 0.36 -0.56
CA ARG A 95 0.93 -0.75 -1.30
C ARG A 95 2.43 -0.51 -1.47
N LEU A 96 2.83 0.69 -1.88
CA LEU A 96 4.24 1.03 -2.11
C LEU A 96 5.03 1.09 -0.81
N THR A 97 4.50 1.71 0.24
CA THR A 97 5.14 1.73 1.56
C THR A 97 5.26 0.32 2.15
N ALA A 98 4.31 -0.57 1.87
CA ALA A 98 4.41 -1.97 2.29
C ALA A 98 5.48 -2.75 1.50
N LEU A 99 5.66 -2.48 0.20
CA LEU A 99 6.66 -3.13 -0.65
C LEU A 99 8.08 -2.58 -0.44
N TYR A 100 8.20 -1.28 -0.17
CA TYR A 100 9.46 -0.54 -0.08
C TYR A 100 9.39 0.48 1.08
N PRO A 101 9.57 0.04 2.35
CA PRO A 101 9.44 0.91 3.52
C PRO A 101 10.44 2.07 3.55
N ASP A 102 11.60 1.91 2.94
CA ASP A 102 12.69 2.90 2.94
C ASP A 102 12.65 3.81 1.71
N MET A 103 11.61 3.72 0.88
CA MET A 103 11.43 4.56 -0.31
C MET A 103 10.96 5.96 0.08
N SER A 104 11.57 6.99 -0.51
CA SER A 104 11.16 8.37 -0.25
C SER A 104 9.75 8.65 -0.74
N ASP A 105 9.04 9.53 -0.02
CA ASP A 105 7.68 9.98 -0.40
C ASP A 105 7.66 10.56 -1.82
N PHE A 106 8.69 11.32 -2.22
CA PHE A 106 8.84 11.79 -3.60
C PHE A 106 8.82 10.65 -4.63
N THR A 107 9.56 9.57 -4.38
CA THR A 107 9.62 8.42 -5.28
C THR A 107 8.28 7.66 -5.30
N ILE A 108 7.65 7.52 -4.13
CA ILE A 108 6.32 6.92 -4.00
C ILE A 108 5.31 7.71 -4.82
N HIS A 109 5.25 9.02 -4.61
CA HIS A 109 4.40 9.95 -5.34
C HIS A 109 4.61 9.85 -6.85
N GLY A 110 5.87 9.89 -7.30
CA GLY A 110 6.21 9.73 -8.72
C GLY A 110 5.76 8.40 -9.33
N LYS A 111 5.84 7.29 -8.57
CA LYS A 111 5.33 5.98 -9.01
C LYS A 111 3.81 5.98 -9.12
N ILE A 112 3.09 6.57 -8.16
CA ILE A 112 1.63 6.67 -8.19
C ILE A 112 1.16 7.53 -9.39
N LEU A 113 1.85 8.65 -9.67
CA LEU A 113 1.51 9.53 -10.78
C LEU A 113 1.64 8.84 -12.15
N ARG A 114 2.63 7.95 -12.31
CA ARG A 114 2.75 7.12 -13.53
C ARG A 114 1.55 6.19 -13.75
N GLN A 115 0.86 5.79 -12.68
CA GLN A 115 -0.36 4.98 -12.78
C GLN A 115 -1.59 5.81 -13.22
N CYS A 116 -1.48 7.14 -13.32
CA CYS A 116 -2.52 7.98 -13.93
C CYS A 116 -2.44 7.99 -15.46
N GLY A 117 -1.22 7.91 -16.01
CA GLY A 117 -0.95 7.82 -17.45
C GLY A 117 -1.35 9.05 -18.28
N GLY A 118 -0.87 9.10 -19.53
CA GLY A 118 -1.32 10.05 -20.56
C GLY A 118 -1.31 11.52 -20.15
N ASP A 119 -2.37 12.24 -20.53
CA ASP A 119 -2.54 13.67 -20.26
C ASP A 119 -2.64 13.99 -18.76
N LEU A 120 -3.11 13.03 -17.96
CA LEU A 120 -3.18 13.17 -16.51
C LEU A 120 -1.77 13.23 -15.92
N GLU A 121 -0.88 12.30 -16.27
CA GLU A 121 0.51 12.30 -15.80
C GLU A 121 1.22 13.62 -16.10
N HIS A 122 1.02 14.19 -17.30
CA HIS A 122 1.60 15.47 -17.68
C HIS A 122 0.99 16.65 -16.88
N ALA A 123 -0.33 16.64 -16.68
CA ALA A 123 -1.02 17.65 -15.88
C ALA A 123 -0.54 17.63 -14.41
N PHE A 124 -0.25 16.45 -13.86
CA PHE A 124 0.34 16.32 -12.52
C PHE A 124 1.76 16.85 -12.46
N LYS A 125 2.64 16.36 -13.34
CA LYS A 125 4.06 16.75 -13.35
C LYS A 125 4.26 18.26 -13.49
N SER A 126 3.39 18.94 -14.21
CA SER A 126 3.47 20.41 -14.36
C SER A 126 3.03 21.19 -13.11
N ARG A 127 2.39 20.54 -12.14
CA ARG A 127 1.81 21.17 -10.93
C ARG A 127 2.40 20.65 -9.61
N THR A 128 3.15 19.55 -9.65
CA THR A 128 3.81 18.95 -8.48
C THR A 128 5.31 19.30 -8.45
N THR A 129 5.86 19.56 -7.28
CA THR A 129 7.30 19.72 -7.03
C THR A 129 7.83 18.55 -6.19
N GLU A 130 9.15 18.47 -5.99
CA GLU A 130 9.75 17.43 -5.14
C GLU A 130 9.31 17.52 -3.67
N GLN A 131 8.82 18.69 -3.25
CA GLN A 131 8.32 18.97 -1.91
C GLN A 131 6.80 18.80 -1.79
N SER A 132 6.09 18.41 -2.86
CA SER A 132 4.65 18.20 -2.80
C SER A 132 4.28 17.08 -1.83
N SER A 133 3.40 17.43 -0.89
CA SER A 133 2.83 16.50 0.06
C SER A 133 1.81 15.57 -0.61
N ALA A 134 1.40 14.52 0.11
CA ALA A 134 0.30 13.66 -0.34
C ALA A 134 -0.98 14.47 -0.58
N ASP A 135 -1.29 15.42 0.30
CA ASP A 135 -2.48 16.26 0.20
C ASP A 135 -2.42 17.17 -1.04
N ASP A 136 -1.26 17.73 -1.36
CA ASP A 136 -1.08 18.52 -2.59
C ASP A 136 -1.40 17.68 -3.83
N ILE A 137 -0.90 16.44 -3.88
CA ILE A 137 -1.13 15.55 -5.01
C ILE A 137 -2.59 15.14 -5.11
N ILE A 138 -3.23 14.81 -3.99
CA ILE A 138 -4.65 14.46 -3.94
C ILE A 138 -5.49 15.64 -4.42
N ASN A 139 -5.22 16.85 -3.93
CA ASN A 139 -5.94 18.06 -4.33
C ASN A 139 -5.80 18.34 -5.83
N ILE A 140 -4.59 18.18 -6.39
CA ILE A 140 -4.39 18.31 -7.84
C ILE A 140 -5.17 17.21 -8.59
N LEU A 141 -5.23 15.99 -8.04
CA LEU A 141 -5.92 14.85 -8.68
C LEU A 141 -7.42 15.06 -8.71
N GLU A 142 -7.98 15.60 -7.64
CA GLU A 142 -9.38 16.05 -7.60
C GLU A 142 -9.61 17.22 -8.56
N GLU A 143 -8.72 18.22 -8.59
CA GLU A 143 -8.89 19.39 -9.44
C GLU A 143 -8.89 19.02 -10.94
N VAL A 144 -7.91 18.23 -11.38
CA VAL A 144 -7.75 17.86 -12.79
C VAL A 144 -8.93 17.03 -13.28
N THR A 145 -9.39 16.08 -12.46
CA THR A 145 -10.50 15.18 -12.79
C THR A 145 -11.85 15.90 -12.78
N THR A 146 -12.10 16.78 -11.80
CA THR A 146 -13.38 17.49 -11.66
C THR A 146 -13.53 18.67 -12.61
N ARG A 147 -12.48 19.48 -12.81
CA ARG A 147 -12.57 20.74 -13.58
C ARG A 147 -12.25 20.56 -15.06
N THR A 148 -11.38 19.62 -15.40
CA THR A 148 -10.82 19.54 -16.76
C THR A 148 -11.38 18.36 -17.58
N LYS A 149 -12.07 17.40 -16.93
CA LYS A 149 -12.56 16.15 -17.55
C LYS A 149 -11.48 15.37 -18.32
N ILE A 150 -10.22 15.57 -17.97
CA ILE A 150 -9.09 14.83 -18.53
C ILE A 150 -9.13 13.42 -17.92
N GLY A 151 -9.02 12.39 -18.76
CA GLY A 151 -9.17 10.98 -18.35
C GLY A 151 -10.59 10.42 -18.46
N SER A 152 -11.62 11.26 -18.61
CA SER A 152 -12.98 10.79 -18.87
C SER A 152 -13.10 10.23 -20.28
N SER A 153 -13.64 9.03 -20.39
CA SER A 153 -13.94 8.43 -21.70
C SER A 153 -14.94 9.33 -22.42
N ARG A 154 -14.49 10.08 -23.43
CA ARG A 154 -15.40 10.78 -24.34
C ARG A 154 -16.28 9.72 -24.99
N VAL A 155 -17.53 9.60 -24.54
CA VAL A 155 -18.56 8.88 -25.28
C VAL A 155 -18.62 9.55 -26.66
N ASN A 156 -18.12 8.86 -27.68
CA ASN A 156 -18.22 9.31 -29.06
C ASN A 156 -19.70 9.35 -29.44
N LEU A 157 -20.34 10.51 -29.28
CA LEU A 157 -21.58 10.88 -29.93
C LEU A 157 -21.31 11.12 -31.43
N LYS A 158 -20.85 10.07 -32.13
CA LYS A 158 -20.81 10.01 -33.60
C LYS A 158 -21.67 8.84 -34.04
N THR A 159 -22.99 8.96 -33.91
CA THR A 159 -23.98 8.27 -34.77
C THR A 159 -25.39 8.64 -34.31
N ARG A 160 -25.92 9.79 -34.75
CA ARG A 160 -27.37 10.02 -34.85
C ARG A 160 -27.76 11.26 -35.65
N PHE A 161 -27.07 11.53 -36.76
CA PHE A 161 -27.63 12.36 -37.82
C PHE A 161 -27.17 11.82 -39.17
N ASN A 162 -27.82 10.74 -39.59
CA ASN A 162 -28.06 10.51 -41.00
C ASN A 162 -29.19 9.51 -41.16
N LYS A 163 -30.32 9.94 -41.71
CA LYS A 163 -30.95 9.27 -42.85
C LYS A 163 -31.99 10.20 -43.50
N PRO A 164 -32.18 10.04 -44.83
CA PRO A 164 -32.88 10.97 -45.71
C PRO A 164 -34.40 10.96 -45.54
#